data_AF-A0AAE1CEI5-F1
#
_entry.id   AF-A0AAE1CEI5-F1
#
_cell.length_a   1.000
_cell.length_b   1.000
_cell.length_c   1.000
_cell.angle_alpha   90.00
_cell.angle_beta   90.00
_cell.angle_gamma   90.00
#
_symmetry.space_group_name_H-M   'P 1'
#
loop_
_entity.id
_entity.type
_entity.pdbx_description
1 polymer ?
#
loop_
_entity_poly.entity_id
_entity_poly.type
_entity_poly.pdbx_seq_one_letter_code
_entity_poly.pdbx_strand_id
1 'polypeptide(L)'
;MCTPDPNRTQKKGQWNSNLGDLVPFAIANFLQRNILIFSSEETSAITPISPTLTEVQGKDLAIARLAVPGFEHYDALKEHNLC
;
A
#
# COMPACT_ATOMS: atom_id res chain seq x y z
N MET A 1 12.20 -25.93 5.51
CA MET A 1 12.13 -24.46 5.36
C MET A 1 11.79 -24.17 3.91
N CYS A 2 10.73 -23.42 3.64
CA CYS A 2 10.33 -23.07 2.28
C CYS A 2 11.06 -21.77 1.89
N THR A 3 11.86 -21.80 0.82
CA THR A 3 12.53 -20.60 0.32
C THR A 3 11.49 -19.69 -0.35
N PRO A 4 11.41 -18.39 -0.01
CA PRO A 4 10.54 -17.45 -0.71
C PRO A 4 10.90 -17.42 -2.20
N ASP A 5 9.91 -17.61 -3.07
CA ASP A 5 10.09 -17.47 -4.52
C ASP A 5 10.34 -15.99 -4.86
N PRO A 6 11.53 -15.63 -5.39
CA PRO A 6 11.88 -14.25 -5.69
C PRO A 6 11.01 -13.64 -6.81
N ASN A 7 10.35 -14.49 -7.61
CA ASN A 7 9.46 -14.06 -8.70
C ASN A 7 7.99 -14.14 -8.30
N ARG A 8 7.68 -14.42 -7.02
CA ARG A 8 6.29 -14.53 -6.54
C ARG A 8 5.46 -13.31 -6.93
N THR A 9 6.01 -12.10 -6.77
CA THR A 9 5.34 -10.83 -7.09
C THR A 9 5.12 -10.60 -8.58
N GLN A 10 5.81 -11.34 -9.46
CA GLN A 10 5.69 -11.22 -10.91
C GLN A 10 4.63 -12.15 -11.52
N LYS A 11 4.07 -13.08 -10.71
CA LYS A 11 3.07 -14.03 -11.18
C LYS A 11 1.70 -13.35 -11.30
N LYS A 12 1.04 -13.55 -12.44
CA LYS A 12 -0.35 -13.10 -12.65
C LYS A 12 -1.26 -13.69 -11.56
N GLY A 13 -2.08 -12.84 -10.97
CA GLY A 13 -3.00 -13.23 -9.89
C GLY A 13 -2.36 -13.27 -8.50
N GLN A 14 -1.07 -12.95 -8.37
CA GLN A 14 -0.46 -12.77 -7.05
C GLN A 14 -0.98 -11.47 -6.42
N TRP A 15 -1.74 -11.62 -5.33
CA TRP A 15 -2.10 -10.53 -4.46
C TRP A 15 -0.99 -10.20 -3.46
N ASN A 16 -0.86 -8.92 -3.12
CA ASN A 16 -0.08 -8.44 -1.98
C ASN A 16 -1.09 -8.13 -0.87
N SER A 17 -1.42 -9.16 -0.08
CA SER A 17 -2.51 -9.12 0.90
C SER A 17 -2.06 -8.63 2.28
N ASN A 18 -0.75 -8.56 2.55
CA ASN A 18 -0.23 -8.11 3.82
C ASN A 18 0.31 -6.67 3.69
N LEU A 19 -0.07 -5.79 4.61
CA LEU A 19 0.48 -4.43 4.69
C LEU A 19 1.97 -4.40 5.04
N GLY A 20 2.49 -5.48 5.64
CA GLY A 20 3.92 -5.73 5.79
C GLY A 20 4.60 -6.26 4.52
N ASP A 21 3.87 -6.41 3.41
CA ASP A 21 4.48 -6.77 2.13
C ASP A 21 5.41 -5.67 1.65
N LEU A 22 6.48 -6.08 0.96
CA LEU A 22 7.50 -5.19 0.45
C LEU A 22 6.95 -4.20 -0.61
N VAL A 23 5.74 -4.43 -1.14
CA VAL A 23 5.23 -3.68 -2.30
C VAL A 23 4.82 -2.25 -1.95
N PRO A 24 3.97 -1.96 -0.94
CA PRO A 24 3.74 -0.58 -0.52
C PRO A 24 5.02 0.17 -0.16
N PHE A 25 5.96 -0.46 0.56
CA PHE A 25 7.26 0.14 0.85
C PHE A 25 8.12 0.38 -0.40
N ALA A 26 8.12 -0.55 -1.36
CA ALA A 26 8.84 -0.41 -2.63
C ALA A 26 8.24 0.71 -3.48
N ILE A 27 6.92 0.85 -3.50
CA ILE A 27 6.23 1.94 -4.21
C ILE A 27 6.53 3.28 -3.55
N ALA A 28 6.48 3.37 -2.21
CA ALA A 28 6.81 4.59 -1.47
C ALA A 28 8.24 5.04 -1.78
N ASN A 29 9.20 4.10 -1.76
CA ASN A 29 10.60 4.35 -2.12
C ASN A 29 10.82 4.65 -3.61
N PHE A 30 10.10 4.00 -4.52
CA PHE A 30 10.25 4.26 -5.95
C PHE A 30 9.73 5.64 -6.33
N LEU A 31 8.57 6.03 -5.77
CA LEU A 31 7.91 7.30 -6.07
C LEU A 31 8.38 8.44 -5.18
N GLN A 32 9.14 8.14 -4.12
CA GLN A 32 9.52 9.09 -3.07
C GLN A 32 8.29 9.77 -2.45
N ARG A 33 7.20 9.04 -2.21
CA ARG A 33 5.93 9.58 -1.71
C ARG A 33 5.45 8.79 -0.50
N ASN A 34 4.74 9.45 0.41
CA ASN A 34 4.02 8.72 1.43
C ASN A 34 2.83 8.00 0.77
N ILE A 35 2.56 6.80 1.28
CA ILE A 35 1.34 6.06 0.98
C ILE A 35 0.48 6.05 2.25
N LEU A 36 -0.73 6.54 2.13
CA LEU A 36 -1.74 6.57 3.19
C LEU A 36 -2.75 5.45 2.92
N ILE A 37 -2.85 4.50 3.85
CA ILE A 37 -3.76 3.36 3.72
C ILE A 37 -4.93 3.53 4.68
N PHE A 38 -6.14 3.57 4.13
CA PHE A 38 -7.40 3.66 4.85
C PHE A 38 -8.02 2.26 4.90
N SER A 39 -8.02 1.61 6.06
CA SER A 39 -8.48 0.23 6.21
C SER A 39 -9.91 0.16 6.73
N SER A 40 -10.71 -0.80 6.25
CA SER A 40 -12.05 -1.10 6.79
C SER A 40 -12.02 -1.83 8.14
N GLU A 41 -10.90 -2.44 8.52
CA GLU A 41 -10.73 -3.20 9.77
C GLU A 41 -10.57 -2.28 11.00
N GLU A 42 -10.11 -1.03 10.81
CA GLU A 42 -9.84 -0.13 11.92
C GLU A 42 -10.63 1.17 11.78
N THR A 43 -11.37 1.53 12.82
CA THR A 43 -12.15 2.77 12.89
C THR A 43 -11.31 4.05 12.83
N SER A 44 -9.97 3.97 12.94
CA SER A 44 -9.13 5.18 13.03
C SER A 44 -7.71 5.13 12.44
N ALA A 45 -7.16 4.00 11.98
CA ALA A 45 -5.74 4.00 11.63
C ALA A 45 -5.50 4.15 10.13
N ILE A 46 -5.39 5.41 9.69
CA ILE A 46 -4.56 5.69 8.51
C ILE A 46 -3.18 5.13 8.82
N THR A 47 -2.72 4.15 8.04
CA THR A 47 -1.35 3.63 8.19
C THR A 47 -0.45 4.36 7.19
N PRO A 48 0.40 5.30 7.64
CA PRO A 48 1.35 5.95 6.76
C PRO A 48 2.54 5.02 6.49
N ILE A 49 2.91 4.90 5.23
CA ILE A 49 4.14 4.24 4.78
C ILE A 49 4.99 5.32 4.11
N SER A 50 6.10 5.67 4.76
CA SER A 50 7.04 6.67 4.26
C SER A 50 8.22 6.00 3.53
N PRO A 51 8.79 6.66 2.50
CA PRO A 51 10.05 6.23 1.92
C PRO A 51 11.18 6.26 2.95
N THR A 52 12.20 5.43 2.74
CA THR A 52 13.40 5.36 3.58
C THR A 52 14.40 6.47 3.28
N LEU A 53 14.32 7.09 2.09
CA LEU A 53 15.16 8.23 1.73
C LEU A 53 14.66 9.52 2.38
N THR A 54 15.57 10.48 2.57
CA THR A 54 15.37 11.68 3.40
C THR A 54 14.45 12.74 2.80
N GLU A 55 14.04 12.64 1.54
CA GLU A 55 13.20 13.63 0.87
C GLU A 55 11.93 13.00 0.30
N VAL A 56 10.79 13.27 0.94
CA VAL A 56 9.47 12.99 0.37
C VAL A 56 9.16 14.05 -0.70
N GLN A 57 8.79 13.61 -1.90
CA GLN A 57 8.50 14.43 -3.06
C GLN A 57 7.03 14.34 -3.49
N GLY A 58 6.38 15.50 -3.63
CA GLY A 58 5.03 15.60 -4.18
C GLY A 58 3.91 15.27 -3.18
N LYS A 59 2.70 15.05 -3.71
CA LYS A 59 1.52 14.73 -2.90
C LYS A 59 1.49 13.25 -2.50
N ASP A 60 0.96 13.00 -1.29
CA ASP A 60 0.73 11.66 -0.78
C ASP A 60 -0.22 10.85 -1.69
N LEU A 61 -0.02 9.54 -1.72
CA LEU A 61 -0.87 8.59 -2.42
C LEU A 61 -1.82 7.94 -1.42
N ALA A 62 -3.12 8.02 -1.68
CA ALA A 62 -4.13 7.45 -0.80
C ALA A 62 -4.74 6.18 -1.42
N ILE A 63 -4.88 5.14 -0.61
CA ILE A 63 -5.44 3.84 -1.01
C ILE A 63 -6.46 3.40 0.05
N ALA A 64 -7.64 2.95 -0.38
CA ALA A 64 -8.57 2.27 0.49
C ALA A 64 -8.30 0.76 0.46
N ARG A 65 -8.32 0.11 1.63
CA ARG A 65 -8.22 -1.34 1.79
C ARG A 65 -9.51 -1.86 2.39
N LEU A 66 -10.23 -2.68 1.63
CA LEU A 66 -11.25 -3.56 2.17
C LEU A 66 -10.54 -4.81 2.69
N ALA A 67 -10.47 -4.93 4.00
CA ALA A 67 -9.77 -6.01 4.67
C ALA A 67 -10.78 -7.04 5.18
N VAL A 68 -11.22 -7.88 4.25
CA VAL A 68 -12.09 -9.02 4.51
C VAL A 68 -11.27 -10.26 4.23
N PRO A 69 -11.06 -11.17 5.21
CA PRO A 69 -10.27 -12.37 4.98
C PRO A 69 -10.74 -13.17 3.77
N GLY A 70 -9.85 -13.36 2.79
CA GLY A 70 -10.15 -14.08 1.53
C GLY A 70 -10.86 -13.25 0.45
N PHE A 71 -11.15 -11.97 0.73
CA PHE A 71 -11.75 -11.00 -0.17
C PHE A 71 -11.07 -9.63 -0.03
N GLU A 72 -9.78 -9.62 0.28
CA GLU A 72 -9.01 -8.39 0.41
C GLU A 72 -9.00 -7.63 -0.92
N HIS A 73 -9.29 -6.33 -0.88
CA HIS A 73 -9.36 -5.49 -2.08
C HIS A 73 -8.78 -4.11 -1.82
N TYR A 74 -8.20 -3.51 -2.85
CA TYR A 74 -7.60 -2.18 -2.79
C TYR A 74 -8.18 -1.27 -3.87
N ASP A 75 -8.61 -0.07 -3.47
CA ASP A 75 -9.11 0.96 -4.38
C ASP A 75 -8.24 2.23 -4.30
N ALA A 76 -7.98 2.84 -5.46
CA ALA A 76 -7.30 4.13 -5.51
C ALA A 76 -8.24 5.24 -5.01
N LEU A 77 -7.74 6.07 -4.09
CA LEU A 77 -8.46 7.26 -3.66
C LEU A 77 -7.95 8.49 -4.40
N LYS A 78 -8.89 9.32 -4.85
CA LYS A 78 -8.59 10.61 -5.47
C LYS A 78 -8.98 11.71 -4.50
N GLU A 79 -8.07 12.66 -4.31
CA GLU A 79 -8.36 13.88 -3.57
C GLU A 79 -9.56 14.60 -4.21
N HIS A 80 -10.59 14.85 -3.41
CA HIS A 80 -11.72 15.67 -3.82
C HIS A 80 -11.44 17.10 -3.37
N ASN A 81 -11.08 17.97 -4.32
CA ASN A 81 -10.94 19.39 -4.05
C ASN A 81 -12.35 19.95 -3.80
N LEU A 82 -12.73 20.12 -2.54
CA LEU A 82 -13.89 20.92 -2.18
C LEU A 82 -13.48 22.38 -2.34
N CYS A 83 -13.92 22.99 -3.45
CA CYS A 83 -13.86 24.43 -3.66
C CYS A 83 -14.91 25.13 -2.79
#